data_AF-A0A356K460-F1
#
_entry.id   AF-A0A356K460-F1
#
_cell.length_a   1.000
_cell.length_b   1.000
_cell.length_c   1.000
_cell.angle_alpha   90.00
_cell.angle_beta   90.00
_cell.angle_gamma   90.00
#
_symmetry.space_group_name_H-M   'P 1'
#
loop_
_entity.id
_entity.type
_entity.pdbx_description
1 polymer ?
#
loop_
_entity_poly.entity_id
_entity_poly.type
_entity_poly.pdbx_seq_one_letter_code
_entity_poly.pdbx_strand_id
1 'polypeptide(L)'
;MKNKQLTLVVVSLLVVVLSVSLAWFTTQIIGKGKDVSVTSANLQIVFTDSDGALTETDIEPGWQKTKTFTIKNDTKTEYKYNIVIKDLLNTFVTEGYLQYKITSTNDGYNMTEFKDIPKSSTPKDTILAYSVVIPNGVTQSYTIEFKYANDESVDQSVDMNKKLSGTLFITEGTEQPTLLIQLLADKSTVLTRTDFSTVLTDNNTNTLYTSTEDSKTVYYFAGNATDNWVKFGKNASNQDLYWRIIRTNSDGSVRLLYHGTSTTATDAYIGTSQFNSSYNNIAYVSYMYGNLGSVANARTNQTNSSTIKTTIDNWYTSNLEAKGYTKYLSTTAVYCNDRTYTVSGNDTYFGAYTRLKTNKTPTYDCATTEDKFTADSSTGNGKLTYPIALMTADEVSFAGGLYGTNAPTWYYNSANGSSTGKTTWWLLSPNYWGGSYTYVFSVYGSSDPGNLGGNDIHDTYGVRPALSLKSCVKYSSGDGSASDPYTIKETTSGC
;
A
#
# COMPACT_ATOMS: atom_id res chain seq x y z
N MET A 1 4.21 -39.04 -32.26
CA MET A 1 4.00 -37.61 -32.57
C MET A 1 4.73 -36.80 -31.51
N LYS A 2 5.80 -36.08 -31.87
CA LYS A 2 6.51 -35.19 -30.96
C LYS A 2 6.09 -33.76 -31.29
N ASN A 3 5.32 -33.13 -30.41
CA ASN A 3 5.08 -31.69 -30.48
C ASN A 3 6.38 -30.99 -30.09
N LYS A 4 7.03 -30.35 -31.05
CA LYS A 4 8.10 -29.38 -30.77
C LYS A 4 7.52 -27.99 -31.01
N GLN A 5 7.30 -27.25 -29.92
CA GLN A 5 7.17 -25.80 -29.98
C GLN A 5 8.56 -25.24 -30.31
N LEU A 6 8.63 -24.40 -31.34
CA LEU A 6 9.82 -23.61 -31.65
C LEU A 6 9.42 -22.14 -31.48
N THR A 7 9.92 -21.51 -30.41
CA THR A 7 9.77 -20.07 -30.20
C THR A 7 10.89 -19.37 -30.97
N LEU A 8 10.55 -18.63 -32.03
CA LEU A 8 11.50 -17.86 -32.82
C LEU A 8 11.40 -16.38 -32.43
N VAL A 9 12.41 -15.86 -31.73
CA VAL A 9 12.59 -14.42 -31.50
C VAL A 9 13.41 -13.88 -32.68
N VAL A 10 12.79 -13.13 -33.59
CA VAL A 10 13.52 -12.48 -34.69
C VAL A 10 14.08 -11.16 -34.17
N VAL A 11 15.38 -11.14 -33.90
CA VAL A 11 16.16 -9.91 -33.71
C VAL A 11 16.56 -9.41 -35.09
N SER A 12 15.90 -8.38 -35.60
CA SER A 12 16.26 -7.74 -36.87
C SER A 12 17.48 -6.83 -36.70
N LEU A 13 18.42 -7.00 -37.63
CA LEU A 13 19.73 -6.37 -37.72
C LEU A 13 19.64 -4.92 -38.26
N LEU A 14 20.51 -4.05 -37.73
CA LEU A 14 20.71 -2.61 -37.96
C LEU A 14 20.40 -2.06 -39.37
N VAL A 15 19.45 -1.12 -39.42
CA VAL A 15 19.61 0.23 -39.99
C VAL A 15 19.12 1.18 -38.90
N VAL A 16 19.75 2.36 -38.74
CA VAL A 16 19.60 3.31 -37.60
C VAL A 16 18.21 3.99 -37.57
N VAL A 17 17.17 3.19 -37.35
CA VAL A 17 15.82 3.54 -36.90
C VAL A 17 15.39 2.33 -36.08
N LEU A 18 15.31 2.47 -34.74
CA LEU A 18 14.85 1.40 -33.85
C LEU A 18 13.33 1.22 -34.02
N SER A 19 12.89 0.66 -35.14
CA SER A 19 11.51 0.20 -35.31
C SER A 19 11.40 -1.18 -34.66
N VAL A 20 10.58 -1.30 -33.65
CA VAL A 20 10.25 -2.60 -33.05
C VAL A 20 8.77 -2.82 -33.31
N SER A 21 8.44 -4.05 -33.68
CA SER A 21 7.10 -4.45 -34.09
C SER A 21 6.60 -5.58 -33.21
N LEU A 22 5.36 -5.49 -32.73
CA LEU A 22 4.68 -6.60 -32.05
C LEU A 22 3.85 -7.37 -33.08
N ALA A 23 4.09 -8.68 -33.23
CA ALA A 23 3.27 -9.55 -34.05
C ALA A 23 3.05 -10.90 -33.34
N TRP A 24 1.80 -11.33 -33.22
CA TRP A 24 1.44 -12.68 -32.76
C TRP A 24 1.03 -13.52 -33.98
N PHE A 25 1.66 -14.68 -34.17
CA PHE A 25 1.22 -15.66 -35.17
C PHE A 25 1.28 -17.09 -34.63
N THR A 26 0.19 -17.83 -34.81
CA THR A 26 0.13 -19.29 -34.72
C THR A 26 -0.02 -19.83 -36.14
N THR A 27 1.03 -20.46 -36.67
CA THR A 27 1.01 -21.07 -38.00
C THR A 27 1.08 -22.59 -37.89
N GLN A 28 0.04 -23.29 -38.36
CA GLN A 28 0.03 -24.75 -38.52
C GLN A 28 0.26 -25.07 -39.99
N ILE A 29 1.37 -25.73 -40.31
CA ILE A 29 1.71 -26.16 -41.68
C ILE A 29 1.43 -27.65 -41.81
N ILE A 30 0.53 -28.04 -42.72
CA ILE A 30 0.26 -29.45 -43.07
C ILE A 30 0.33 -29.59 -44.59
N GLY A 31 1.30 -30.35 -45.10
CA GLY A 31 1.39 -30.67 -46.53
C GLY A 31 2.51 -31.66 -46.88
N LYS A 32 2.29 -32.48 -47.94
CA LYS A 32 3.33 -33.26 -48.62
C LYS A 32 3.40 -32.82 -50.07
N GLY A 33 4.47 -32.10 -50.44
CA GLY A 33 4.86 -31.84 -51.83
C GLY A 33 4.32 -30.54 -52.45
N LYS A 34 5.09 -29.46 -52.29
CA LYS A 34 5.31 -28.27 -53.15
C LYS A 34 5.83 -27.14 -52.25
N ASP A 35 6.55 -26.18 -52.83
CA ASP A 35 7.10 -25.03 -52.10
C ASP A 35 6.03 -24.35 -51.24
N VAL A 36 6.25 -24.35 -49.93
CA VAL A 36 5.44 -23.62 -48.95
C VAL A 36 6.07 -22.24 -48.81
N SER A 37 5.51 -21.22 -49.48
CA SER A 37 5.85 -19.84 -49.15
C SER A 37 5.00 -19.40 -47.96
N VAL A 38 5.68 -19.04 -46.87
CA VAL A 38 5.06 -18.33 -45.75
C VAL A 38 5.37 -16.86 -45.99
N THR A 39 4.42 -16.11 -46.54
CA THR A 39 4.49 -14.65 -46.51
C THR A 39 4.22 -14.20 -45.08
N SER A 40 5.19 -13.55 -44.45
CA SER A 40 5.00 -12.92 -43.14
C SER A 40 3.81 -11.97 -43.22
N ALA A 41 2.86 -12.09 -42.29
CA ALA A 41 1.74 -11.17 -42.17
C ALA A 41 2.25 -9.73 -42.00
N ASN A 42 1.55 -8.77 -42.61
CA ASN A 42 1.82 -7.34 -42.43
C ASN A 42 1.96 -7.00 -40.94
N LEU A 43 2.99 -6.22 -40.59
CA LEU A 43 3.18 -5.67 -39.25
C LEU A 43 1.93 -4.89 -38.84
N GLN A 44 1.31 -5.26 -37.73
CA GLN A 44 -0.02 -4.73 -37.39
C GLN A 44 0.06 -3.48 -36.49
N ILE A 45 1.12 -3.35 -35.68
CA ILE A 45 1.44 -2.14 -34.92
C ILE A 45 2.88 -1.77 -35.22
N VAL A 46 3.10 -0.54 -35.67
CA VAL A 46 4.44 -0.01 -35.98
C VAL A 46 4.75 1.14 -35.03
N PHE A 47 5.81 0.98 -34.24
CA PHE A 47 6.40 2.05 -33.45
C PHE A 47 7.67 2.55 -34.13
N THR A 48 7.80 3.87 -34.25
CA THR A 48 9.00 4.51 -34.78
C THR A 48 9.52 5.51 -33.76
N ASP A 49 10.65 5.19 -33.14
CA ASP A 49 11.44 6.13 -32.34
C ASP A 49 12.26 7.02 -33.29
N SER A 50 12.02 8.33 -33.22
CA SER A 50 12.67 9.30 -34.10
C SER A 50 14.00 9.80 -33.53
N ASP A 51 14.20 9.67 -32.22
CA ASP A 51 15.24 10.39 -31.49
C ASP A 51 16.20 9.47 -30.71
N GLY A 52 15.97 8.16 -30.72
CA GLY A 52 16.82 7.14 -30.11
C GLY A 52 16.76 7.12 -28.57
N ALA A 53 17.74 6.45 -27.94
CA ALA A 53 17.81 6.34 -26.49
C ALA A 53 17.96 7.71 -25.78
N LEU A 54 17.42 7.79 -24.57
CA LEU A 54 17.68 8.85 -23.60
C LEU A 54 18.95 8.47 -22.82
N THR A 55 20.01 9.26 -22.95
CA THR A 55 21.28 9.04 -22.26
C THR A 55 21.85 10.38 -21.84
N GLU A 56 21.33 10.92 -20.75
CA GLU A 56 21.60 12.29 -20.34
C GLU A 56 22.43 12.26 -19.05
N THR A 57 23.56 12.96 -19.09
CA THR A 57 24.41 13.29 -17.94
C THR A 57 24.41 14.81 -17.76
N ASP A 58 24.82 15.28 -16.58
CA ASP A 58 25.03 16.71 -16.33
C ASP A 58 23.77 17.57 -16.54
N ILE A 59 22.60 17.02 -16.16
CA ILE A 59 21.34 17.75 -16.12
C ILE A 59 21.41 18.76 -14.97
N GLU A 60 21.31 20.04 -15.32
CA GLU A 60 21.35 21.17 -14.38
C GLU A 60 20.00 21.90 -14.31
N PRO A 61 19.72 22.68 -13.25
CA PRO A 61 18.48 23.45 -13.12
C PRO A 61 18.17 24.28 -14.38
N GLY A 62 16.96 24.10 -14.93
CA GLY A 62 16.52 24.72 -16.18
C GLY A 62 16.71 23.85 -17.43
N TRP A 63 17.31 22.67 -17.31
CA TRP A 63 17.48 21.72 -18.42
C TRP A 63 16.13 21.26 -18.99
N GLN A 64 16.08 21.09 -20.31
CA GLN A 64 14.92 20.59 -21.04
C GLN A 64 15.35 19.68 -22.19
N LYS A 65 14.55 18.66 -22.48
CA LYS A 65 14.75 17.73 -23.61
C LYS A 65 13.41 17.27 -24.14
N THR A 66 13.33 17.11 -25.45
CA THR A 66 12.14 16.54 -26.09
C THR A 66 12.51 15.26 -26.83
N LYS A 67 11.59 14.29 -26.77
CA LYS A 67 11.63 13.05 -27.56
C LYS A 67 10.31 12.88 -28.29
N THR A 68 10.37 12.35 -29.50
CA THR A 68 9.21 12.14 -30.37
C THR A 68 9.18 10.72 -30.91
N PHE A 69 7.97 10.17 -30.99
CA PHE A 69 7.75 8.85 -31.58
C PHE A 69 6.39 8.80 -32.26
N THR A 70 6.26 7.86 -33.19
CA THR A 70 4.99 7.62 -33.89
C THR A 70 4.52 6.18 -33.68
N ILE A 71 3.21 6.01 -33.64
CA ILE A 71 2.54 4.71 -33.57
C ILE A 71 1.51 4.65 -34.68
N LYS A 72 1.57 3.60 -35.49
CA LYS A 72 0.56 3.32 -36.51
C LYS A 72 -0.15 2.01 -36.19
N ASN A 73 -1.48 2.06 -36.17
CA ASN A 73 -2.33 0.89 -36.05
C ASN A 73 -2.83 0.43 -37.42
N ASP A 74 -2.19 -0.60 -37.97
CA ASP A 74 -2.59 -1.28 -39.21
C ASP A 74 -3.37 -2.59 -38.92
N THR A 75 -3.80 -2.82 -37.67
CA THR A 75 -4.70 -3.93 -37.32
C THR A 75 -6.10 -3.66 -37.87
N LYS A 76 -6.97 -4.68 -37.88
CA LYS A 76 -8.38 -4.50 -38.29
C LYS A 76 -9.27 -3.86 -37.22
N THR A 77 -8.76 -3.68 -36.01
CA THR A 77 -9.52 -3.29 -34.82
C THR A 77 -8.84 -2.16 -34.07
N GLU A 78 -9.49 -1.68 -33.03
CA GLU A 78 -8.80 -0.88 -32.02
C GLU A 78 -7.67 -1.70 -31.37
N TYR A 79 -6.58 -1.02 -31.00
CA TYR A 79 -5.48 -1.59 -30.23
C TYR A 79 -5.20 -0.76 -28.98
N LYS A 80 -4.77 -1.42 -27.90
CA LYS A 80 -4.34 -0.78 -26.65
C LYS A 80 -2.86 -1.04 -26.42
N TYR A 81 -2.13 0.00 -26.05
CA TYR A 81 -0.69 -0.09 -25.78
C TYR A 81 -0.31 0.73 -24.55
N ASN A 82 0.82 0.36 -23.94
CA ASN A 82 1.47 1.18 -22.93
C ASN A 82 2.58 2.01 -23.57
N ILE A 83 2.80 3.23 -23.07
CA ILE A 83 3.99 4.02 -23.38
C ILE A 83 5.02 3.76 -22.29
N VAL A 84 6.22 3.31 -22.67
CA VAL A 84 7.22 2.77 -21.74
C VAL A 84 8.58 3.45 -21.96
N ILE A 85 9.30 3.75 -20.87
CA ILE A 85 10.75 3.90 -20.92
C ILE A 85 11.35 2.57 -20.48
N LYS A 86 11.89 1.83 -21.45
CA LYS A 86 12.63 0.60 -21.22
C LYS A 86 13.94 0.92 -20.51
N ASP A 87 14.31 0.10 -19.53
CA ASP A 87 15.55 0.23 -18.78
C ASP A 87 15.72 1.64 -18.16
N LEU A 88 14.64 2.23 -17.65
CA LEU A 88 14.68 3.55 -17.01
C LEU A 88 15.63 3.51 -15.80
N LEU A 89 16.61 4.40 -15.80
CA LEU A 89 17.46 4.71 -14.66
C LEU A 89 17.30 6.20 -14.35
N ASN A 90 16.87 6.51 -13.13
CA ASN A 90 16.68 7.88 -12.66
C ASN A 90 17.20 7.97 -11.23
N THR A 91 18.42 8.47 -11.10
CA THR A 91 19.16 8.49 -9.83
C THR A 91 19.07 9.81 -9.07
N PHE A 92 18.24 10.75 -9.56
CA PHE A 92 17.99 12.03 -8.91
C PHE A 92 17.36 11.82 -7.54
N VAL A 93 17.75 12.63 -6.56
CA VAL A 93 17.29 12.58 -5.17
C VAL A 93 16.12 13.53 -4.95
N THR A 94 16.11 14.71 -5.56
CA THR A 94 15.01 15.67 -5.33
C THR A 94 13.69 15.20 -5.96
N GLU A 95 12.57 15.43 -5.28
CA GLU A 95 11.21 15.19 -5.78
C GLU A 95 10.64 16.50 -6.35
N GLY A 96 9.76 16.42 -7.35
CA GLY A 96 9.10 17.59 -7.94
C GLY A 96 9.87 18.32 -9.05
N TYR A 97 11.16 18.05 -9.25
CA TYR A 97 11.99 18.85 -10.16
C TYR A 97 12.24 18.18 -11.52
N LEU A 98 12.59 16.89 -11.54
CA LEU A 98 12.80 16.14 -12.78
C LEU A 98 11.48 15.54 -13.25
N GLN A 99 10.91 16.14 -14.29
CA GLN A 99 9.54 15.90 -14.70
C GLN A 99 9.42 15.54 -16.18
N TYR A 100 8.30 14.91 -16.55
CA TYR A 100 7.90 14.65 -17.91
C TYR A 100 6.45 15.07 -18.20
N LYS A 101 6.16 15.36 -19.47
CA LYS A 101 4.82 15.62 -20.00
C LYS A 101 4.68 14.99 -21.38
N ILE A 102 3.60 14.24 -21.59
CA ILE A 102 3.28 13.62 -22.88
C ILE A 102 2.17 14.43 -23.54
N THR A 103 2.41 14.81 -24.80
CA THR A 103 1.40 15.39 -25.69
C THR A 103 1.33 14.61 -26.99
N SER A 104 0.22 14.73 -27.70
CA SER A 104 -0.02 14.02 -28.95
C SER A 104 -0.69 14.91 -29.99
N THR A 105 -0.59 14.52 -31.26
CA THR A 105 -1.48 15.02 -32.32
C THR A 105 -2.87 14.35 -32.22
N ASN A 106 -3.84 14.76 -33.05
CA ASN A 106 -5.09 14.01 -33.32
C ASN A 106 -5.86 13.47 -32.10
N ASP A 107 -5.93 14.23 -31.00
CA ASP A 107 -6.69 13.86 -29.78
C ASP A 107 -6.30 12.53 -29.13
N GLY A 108 -5.06 12.06 -29.35
CA GLY A 108 -4.48 10.92 -28.64
C GLY A 108 -4.25 11.17 -27.13
N TYR A 109 -3.43 10.32 -26.49
CA TYR A 109 -3.16 10.48 -25.06
C TYR A 109 -2.40 11.78 -24.76
N ASN A 110 -2.95 12.61 -23.88
CA ASN A 110 -2.37 13.89 -23.48
C ASN A 110 -2.36 14.03 -21.95
N MET A 111 -1.27 14.59 -21.43
CA MET A 111 -1.16 15.03 -20.04
C MET A 111 -1.45 16.53 -19.96
N THR A 112 -2.20 16.95 -18.93
CA THR A 112 -2.46 18.38 -18.66
C THR A 112 -1.26 19.04 -18.00
N GLU A 113 -0.66 18.34 -17.03
CA GLU A 113 0.43 18.83 -16.18
C GLU A 113 1.66 17.95 -16.30
N PHE A 114 2.80 18.48 -15.85
CA PHE A 114 4.02 17.71 -15.69
C PHE A 114 3.90 16.76 -14.50
N LYS A 115 4.55 15.59 -14.61
CA LYS A 115 4.68 14.63 -13.52
C LYS A 115 6.14 14.29 -13.29
N ASP A 116 6.50 13.96 -12.07
CA ASP A 116 7.84 13.47 -11.76
C ASP A 116 8.14 12.20 -12.55
N ILE A 117 9.37 12.13 -13.06
CA ILE A 117 9.89 10.89 -13.64
C ILE A 117 10.08 9.89 -12.48
N PRO A 118 9.53 8.66 -12.57
CA PRO A 118 9.74 7.65 -11.54
C PRO A 118 11.23 7.45 -11.24
N LYS A 119 11.57 7.34 -9.95
CA LYS A 119 12.94 7.11 -9.49
C LYS A 119 13.32 5.66 -9.76
N SER A 120 14.62 5.43 -9.96
CA SER A 120 15.14 4.08 -10.13
C SER A 120 16.64 4.02 -9.83
N SER A 121 17.03 3.09 -8.96
CA SER A 121 18.43 2.82 -8.60
C SER A 121 19.11 1.80 -9.54
N THR A 122 18.31 1.02 -10.27
CA THR A 122 18.77 0.02 -11.24
C THR A 122 17.88 0.05 -12.48
N PRO A 123 18.40 -0.14 -13.71
CA PRO A 123 17.57 -0.07 -14.92
C PRO A 123 16.33 -0.97 -14.84
N LYS A 124 15.14 -0.36 -15.00
CA LYS A 124 13.85 -1.06 -14.93
C LYS A 124 12.84 -0.46 -15.89
N ASP A 125 12.11 -1.32 -16.59
CA ASP A 125 11.03 -0.90 -17.49
C ASP A 125 9.95 -0.15 -16.71
N THR A 126 9.64 1.06 -17.19
CA THR A 126 8.70 1.96 -16.51
C THR A 126 7.61 2.42 -17.47
N ILE A 127 6.36 2.11 -17.14
CA ILE A 127 5.20 2.52 -17.91
C ILE A 127 4.84 3.97 -17.52
N LEU A 128 4.87 4.87 -18.50
CA LEU A 128 4.47 6.27 -18.33
C LEU A 128 2.97 6.49 -18.53
N ALA A 129 2.35 5.68 -19.40
CA ALA A 129 0.92 5.70 -19.67
C ALA A 129 0.42 4.28 -19.94
N TYR A 130 -0.62 3.88 -19.21
CA TYR A 130 -1.24 2.56 -19.31
C TYR A 130 -2.40 2.56 -20.31
N SER A 131 -2.51 1.50 -21.10
CA SER A 131 -3.66 1.18 -21.96
C SER A 131 -4.19 2.35 -22.80
N VAL A 132 -3.27 3.08 -23.44
CA VAL A 132 -3.61 4.09 -24.43
C VAL A 132 -4.28 3.42 -25.63
N VAL A 133 -5.39 4.00 -26.08
CA VAL A 133 -6.21 3.47 -27.18
C VAL A 133 -5.78 4.10 -28.51
N ILE A 134 -5.68 3.28 -29.56
CA ILE A 134 -5.50 3.76 -30.96
C ILE A 134 -6.48 3.05 -31.90
N PRO A 135 -7.36 3.79 -32.61
CA PRO A 135 -8.27 3.20 -33.60
C PRO A 135 -7.54 2.59 -34.80
N ASN A 136 -8.22 1.68 -35.51
CA ASN A 136 -7.72 1.11 -36.77
C ASN A 136 -7.42 2.21 -37.80
N GLY A 137 -6.27 2.10 -38.47
CA GLY A 137 -5.83 2.96 -39.56
C GLY A 137 -5.25 4.30 -39.11
N VAL A 138 -5.24 4.56 -37.80
CA VAL A 138 -4.73 5.81 -37.24
C VAL A 138 -3.22 5.74 -37.09
N THR A 139 -2.56 6.82 -37.51
CA THR A 139 -1.17 7.11 -37.13
C THR A 139 -1.18 8.25 -36.13
N GLN A 140 -0.55 8.02 -34.99
CA GLN A 140 -0.50 8.92 -33.85
C GLN A 140 0.95 9.34 -33.61
N SER A 141 1.20 10.64 -33.50
CA SER A 141 2.52 11.17 -33.11
C SER A 141 2.47 11.66 -31.67
N TYR A 142 3.54 11.40 -30.93
CA TYR A 142 3.70 11.80 -29.54
C TYR A 142 4.97 12.60 -29.35
N THR A 143 4.89 13.55 -28.43
CA THR A 143 6.01 14.34 -27.92
C THR A 143 6.08 14.14 -26.41
N ILE A 144 7.23 13.70 -25.91
CA ILE A 144 7.54 13.65 -24.48
C ILE A 144 8.55 14.75 -24.19
N GLU A 145 8.10 15.73 -23.42
CA GLU A 145 8.96 16.77 -22.88
C GLU A 145 9.47 16.33 -21.51
N PHE A 146 10.78 16.38 -21.31
CA PHE A 146 11.47 16.19 -20.04
C PHE A 146 12.06 17.52 -19.61
N LYS A 147 11.99 17.84 -18.32
CA LYS A 147 12.61 19.04 -17.76
C LYS A 147 13.13 18.80 -16.36
N TYR A 148 14.16 19.56 -15.99
CA TYR A 148 14.57 19.72 -14.61
C TYR A 148 14.33 21.17 -14.18
N ALA A 149 13.29 21.38 -13.37
CA ALA A 149 12.86 22.71 -13.00
C ALA A 149 13.91 23.43 -12.13
N ASN A 150 14.13 24.72 -12.40
CA ASN A 150 14.99 25.57 -11.58
C ASN A 150 14.18 26.19 -10.43
N ASP A 151 14.74 26.14 -9.22
CA ASP A 151 14.16 26.75 -8.03
C ASP A 151 15.27 27.38 -7.17
N GLU A 152 15.34 28.70 -7.22
CA GLU A 152 16.36 29.50 -6.50
C GLU A 152 16.21 29.44 -4.97
N SER A 153 15.12 28.86 -4.45
CA SER A 153 14.86 28.73 -3.02
C SER A 153 15.29 27.38 -2.42
N VAL A 154 15.69 26.41 -3.25
CA VAL A 154 16.05 25.06 -2.83
C VAL A 154 17.45 24.68 -3.33
N ASP A 155 18.26 24.07 -2.45
CA ASP A 155 19.57 23.53 -2.83
C ASP A 155 19.40 22.24 -3.65
N GLN A 156 19.59 22.35 -4.96
CA GLN A 156 19.51 21.25 -5.92
C GLN A 156 20.86 20.56 -6.15
N SER A 157 21.94 20.95 -5.45
CA SER A 157 23.29 20.40 -5.67
C SER A 157 23.42 18.91 -5.36
N VAL A 158 22.50 18.34 -4.56
CA VAL A 158 22.42 16.90 -4.27
C VAL A 158 22.20 16.05 -5.54
N ASP A 159 21.68 16.66 -6.60
CA ASP A 159 21.44 16.02 -7.89
C ASP A 159 22.59 16.17 -8.89
N MET A 160 23.68 16.82 -8.51
CA MET A 160 24.87 16.88 -9.35
C MET A 160 25.41 15.48 -9.65
N ASN A 161 25.79 15.25 -10.91
CA ASN A 161 26.28 13.97 -11.44
C ASN A 161 25.27 12.81 -11.39
N LYS A 162 23.98 13.10 -11.14
CA LYS A 162 22.91 12.10 -11.30
C LYS A 162 22.60 11.88 -12.78
N LYS A 163 22.02 10.73 -13.05
CA LYS A 163 21.80 10.21 -14.41
C LYS A 163 20.32 9.94 -14.66
N LEU A 164 19.90 10.27 -15.88
CA LEU A 164 18.63 9.88 -16.48
C LEU A 164 18.92 9.12 -17.78
N SER A 165 18.49 7.86 -17.85
CA SER A 165 18.64 7.07 -19.09
C SER A 165 17.49 6.10 -19.31
N GLY A 166 17.32 5.66 -20.55
CA GLY A 166 16.36 4.64 -20.95
C GLY A 166 16.04 4.73 -22.44
N THR A 167 15.19 3.84 -22.96
CA THR A 167 14.76 3.86 -24.36
C THR A 167 13.25 3.91 -24.46
N LEU A 168 12.70 4.83 -25.26
CA LEU A 168 11.26 4.89 -25.45
C LEU A 168 10.77 3.70 -26.27
N PHE A 169 9.69 3.09 -25.80
CA PHE A 169 9.11 1.94 -26.45
C PHE A 169 7.62 1.78 -26.14
N ILE A 170 6.96 0.81 -26.78
CA ILE A 170 5.57 0.43 -26.46
C ILE A 170 5.44 -1.05 -26.12
N THR A 171 4.49 -1.38 -25.27
CA THR A 171 4.09 -2.78 -25.05
C THR A 171 2.60 -2.93 -25.28
N GLU A 172 2.11 -4.16 -25.33
CA GLU A 172 0.68 -4.43 -25.24
C GLU A 172 0.08 -3.73 -24.01
N GLY A 173 -1.12 -3.18 -24.18
CA GLY A 173 -1.80 -2.40 -23.15
C GLY A 173 -2.15 -3.26 -21.95
N THR A 174 -1.81 -2.78 -20.75
CA THR A 174 -2.18 -3.42 -19.49
C THR A 174 -2.94 -2.46 -18.60
N GLU A 175 -3.78 -3.01 -17.72
CA GLU A 175 -4.47 -2.22 -16.71
C GLU A 175 -3.47 -1.72 -15.66
N GLN A 176 -3.69 -0.49 -15.17
CA GLN A 176 -2.89 0.02 -14.08
C GLN A 176 -3.08 -0.86 -12.83
N PRO A 177 -1.99 -1.38 -12.22
CA PRO A 177 -2.09 -2.28 -11.10
C PRO A 177 -2.73 -1.60 -9.88
N THR A 178 -3.42 -2.40 -9.07
CA THR A 178 -3.84 -1.96 -7.74
C THR A 178 -2.65 -2.02 -6.79
N LEU A 179 -2.75 -1.32 -5.65
CA LEU A 179 -1.72 -1.39 -4.60
C LEU A 179 -1.45 -2.83 -4.18
N LEU A 180 -2.51 -3.65 -4.03
CA LEU A 180 -2.36 -5.06 -3.65
C LEU A 180 -1.64 -5.87 -4.73
N ILE A 181 -1.97 -5.69 -6.01
CA ILE A 181 -1.29 -6.40 -7.10
C ILE A 181 0.20 -6.04 -7.13
N GLN A 182 0.51 -4.75 -6.99
CA GLN A 182 1.90 -4.30 -6.96
C GLN A 182 2.66 -4.86 -5.74
N LEU A 183 2.03 -4.82 -4.57
CA LEU A 183 2.58 -5.39 -3.34
C LEU A 183 2.94 -6.87 -3.52
N LEU A 184 2.03 -7.68 -4.07
CA LEU A 184 2.29 -9.11 -4.30
C LEU A 184 3.38 -9.35 -5.36
N ALA A 185 3.55 -8.44 -6.32
CA ALA A 185 4.61 -8.53 -7.33
C ALA A 185 5.99 -8.21 -6.76
N ASP A 186 6.09 -7.20 -5.88
CA ASP A 186 7.37 -6.79 -5.28
C ASP A 186 7.84 -7.75 -4.19
N LYS A 187 6.91 -8.37 -3.45
CA LYS A 187 7.24 -9.30 -2.36
C LYS A 187 7.41 -10.72 -2.90
N SER A 188 8.58 -10.98 -3.47
CA SER A 188 8.95 -12.23 -4.13
C SER A 188 8.89 -13.49 -3.25
N THR A 189 8.82 -13.33 -1.93
CA THR A 189 8.82 -14.46 -0.97
C THR A 189 7.56 -14.44 -0.11
N VAL A 190 6.89 -15.59 -0.01
CA VAL A 190 5.73 -15.78 0.87
C VAL A 190 6.02 -16.92 1.83
N LEU A 191 5.90 -16.66 3.14
CA LEU A 191 6.17 -17.61 4.22
C LEU A 191 4.91 -17.88 5.06
N THR A 192 4.93 -18.98 5.81
CA THR A 192 3.92 -19.28 6.82
C THR A 192 4.58 -19.32 8.19
N ARG A 193 4.07 -18.55 9.15
CA ARG A 193 4.51 -18.59 10.53
C ARG A 193 3.64 -19.57 11.31
N THR A 194 4.26 -20.57 11.92
CA THR A 194 3.58 -21.62 12.69
C THR A 194 3.74 -21.45 14.21
N ASP A 195 4.70 -20.62 14.64
CA ASP A 195 4.99 -20.37 16.05
C ASP A 195 4.95 -18.87 16.38
N PHE A 196 4.14 -18.53 17.39
CA PHE A 196 3.99 -17.18 17.94
C PHE A 196 4.44 -17.10 19.41
N SER A 197 5.18 -18.09 19.89
CA SER A 197 5.71 -18.14 21.25
C SER A 197 6.94 -17.26 21.46
N THR A 198 7.60 -16.86 20.37
CA THR A 198 8.80 -16.01 20.37
C THR A 198 8.56 -14.72 19.58
N VAL A 199 9.32 -13.68 19.91
CA VAL A 199 9.37 -12.46 19.10
C VAL A 199 9.99 -12.79 17.74
N LEU A 200 9.51 -12.14 16.69
CA LEU A 200 10.08 -12.31 15.34
C LEU A 200 11.00 -11.13 15.04
N THR A 201 12.26 -11.41 14.77
CA THR A 201 13.29 -10.38 14.54
C THR A 201 13.97 -10.47 13.18
N ASP A 202 13.60 -11.46 12.36
CA ASP A 202 14.23 -11.71 11.07
C ASP A 202 14.07 -10.52 10.11
N ASN A 203 15.09 -10.28 9.28
CA ASN A 203 15.03 -9.31 8.19
C ASN A 203 14.17 -9.86 7.07
N ASN A 204 13.02 -9.22 6.85
CA ASN A 204 11.95 -9.73 5.98
C ASN A 204 11.63 -8.75 4.84
N THR A 205 12.66 -8.10 4.28
CA THR A 205 12.54 -7.35 3.03
C THR A 205 12.08 -8.30 1.90
N ASN A 206 11.24 -7.82 0.99
CA ASN A 206 10.65 -8.59 -0.11
C ASN A 206 9.87 -9.84 0.34
N THR A 207 9.46 -9.89 1.62
CA THR A 207 8.81 -11.07 2.22
C THR A 207 7.46 -10.72 2.80
N LEU A 208 6.45 -11.51 2.46
CA LEU A 208 5.15 -11.54 3.14
C LEU A 208 5.00 -12.84 3.92
N TYR A 209 4.26 -12.78 5.01
CA TYR A 209 3.69 -13.97 5.63
C TYR A 209 2.24 -14.12 5.22
N THR A 210 1.70 -15.34 5.32
CA THR A 210 0.30 -15.65 4.99
C THR A 210 -0.45 -16.25 6.17
N SER A 211 -1.76 -15.98 6.22
CA SER A 211 -2.72 -16.52 7.19
C SER A 211 -4.12 -16.55 6.56
N THR A 212 -5.14 -16.77 7.39
CA THR A 212 -6.54 -16.82 6.98
C THR A 212 -7.36 -15.80 7.78
N GLU A 213 -8.28 -15.11 7.09
CA GLU A 213 -9.36 -14.34 7.69
C GLU A 213 -10.64 -14.64 6.92
N ASP A 214 -11.71 -15.03 7.60
CA ASP A 214 -13.00 -15.38 7.01
C ASP A 214 -12.85 -16.42 5.89
N SER A 215 -12.05 -17.46 6.16
CA SER A 215 -11.72 -18.53 5.21
C SER A 215 -10.99 -18.08 3.92
N LYS A 216 -10.50 -16.84 3.86
CA LYS A 216 -9.72 -16.31 2.72
C LYS A 216 -8.27 -16.12 3.12
N THR A 217 -7.37 -16.39 2.17
CA THR A 217 -5.95 -16.10 2.33
C THR A 217 -5.71 -14.61 2.46
N VAL A 218 -4.97 -14.21 3.49
CA VAL A 218 -4.52 -12.84 3.73
C VAL A 218 -3.02 -12.82 3.95
N TYR A 219 -2.39 -11.68 3.62
CA TYR A 219 -0.95 -11.49 3.74
C TYR A 219 -0.64 -10.46 4.82
N TYR A 220 0.52 -10.58 5.47
CA TYR A 220 0.95 -9.63 6.49
C TYR A 220 2.46 -9.48 6.54
N PHE A 221 2.89 -8.34 7.07
CA PHE A 221 4.31 -8.06 7.35
C PHE A 221 4.65 -8.48 8.76
N ALA A 222 5.83 -9.05 8.95
CA ALA A 222 6.30 -9.47 10.27
C ALA A 222 7.83 -9.35 10.39
N GLY A 223 8.32 -9.23 11.62
CA GLY A 223 9.75 -9.06 11.89
C GLY A 223 10.27 -7.70 11.46
N ASN A 224 11.50 -7.64 10.97
CA ASN A 224 12.09 -6.40 10.43
C ASN A 224 11.69 -6.21 8.97
N ALA A 225 10.46 -5.75 8.73
CA ALA A 225 9.97 -5.36 7.42
C ALA A 225 10.41 -3.91 7.09
N THR A 226 11.27 -3.75 6.09
CA THR A 226 11.84 -2.44 5.71
C THR A 226 11.14 -1.79 4.51
N ASP A 227 10.29 -2.54 3.82
CA ASP A 227 9.71 -2.25 2.51
C ASP A 227 8.16 -2.29 2.51
N ASN A 228 7.56 -1.83 3.62
CA ASN A 228 6.11 -1.77 3.85
C ASN A 228 5.60 -0.35 4.17
N TRP A 229 6.27 0.68 3.65
CA TRP A 229 5.87 2.08 3.80
C TRP A 229 4.89 2.51 2.72
N VAL A 230 3.91 3.32 3.12
CA VAL A 230 2.95 3.97 2.22
C VAL A 230 2.88 5.46 2.56
N LYS A 231 2.96 6.32 1.54
CA LYS A 231 2.65 7.75 1.62
C LYS A 231 1.22 7.95 1.10
N PHE A 232 0.28 8.24 1.99
CA PHE A 232 -1.15 8.33 1.66
C PHE A 232 -1.85 9.40 2.51
N GLY A 233 -2.50 10.34 1.84
CA GLY A 233 -3.26 11.39 2.52
C GLY A 233 -2.39 12.56 2.97
N LYS A 234 -3.06 13.65 3.36
CA LYS A 234 -2.44 14.86 3.90
C LYS A 234 -3.10 15.25 5.21
N ASN A 235 -2.34 15.87 6.11
CA ASN A 235 -2.89 16.43 7.34
C ASN A 235 -3.56 17.80 7.10
N ALA A 236 -4.17 18.39 8.13
CA ALA A 236 -4.83 19.69 8.07
C ALA A 236 -3.90 20.79 7.51
N SER A 237 -2.61 20.71 7.86
CA SER A 237 -1.52 21.60 7.44
C SER A 237 -0.93 21.25 6.06
N ASN A 238 -1.57 20.39 5.27
CA ASN A 238 -1.14 19.91 3.94
C ASN A 238 0.18 19.11 3.90
N GLN A 239 0.68 18.64 5.04
CA GLN A 239 1.84 17.74 5.07
C GLN A 239 1.41 16.30 4.73
N ASP A 240 2.25 15.58 4.00
CA ASP A 240 2.00 14.18 3.67
C ASP A 240 1.96 13.30 4.92
N LEU A 241 1.10 12.29 4.87
CA LEU A 241 0.97 11.29 5.93
C LEU A 241 1.63 9.97 5.52
N TYR A 242 2.36 9.40 6.46
CA TYR A 242 3.09 8.15 6.30
C TYR A 242 2.44 7.05 7.12
N TRP A 243 2.43 5.85 6.55
CA TRP A 243 1.78 4.68 7.10
C TRP A 243 2.66 3.44 6.92
N ARG A 244 2.44 2.45 7.80
CA ARG A 244 2.99 1.10 7.67
C ARG A 244 1.89 0.17 7.17
N ILE A 245 2.14 -0.58 6.10
CA ILE A 245 1.27 -1.70 5.74
C ILE A 245 1.51 -2.79 6.78
N ILE A 246 0.44 -3.22 7.45
CA ILE A 246 0.51 -4.29 8.44
C ILE A 246 -0.04 -5.60 7.88
N ARG A 247 -1.08 -5.55 7.04
CA ARG A 247 -1.70 -6.73 6.43
C ARG A 247 -2.65 -6.41 5.27
N THR A 248 -3.16 -7.44 4.61
CA THR A 248 -4.36 -7.39 3.77
C THR A 248 -5.57 -7.93 4.55
N ASN A 249 -6.77 -7.51 4.16
CA ASN A 249 -8.04 -7.97 4.73
C ASN A 249 -8.77 -8.92 3.78
N SER A 250 -9.76 -9.66 4.30
CA SER A 250 -10.58 -10.63 3.58
C SER A 250 -11.52 -10.00 2.54
N ASP A 251 -11.75 -8.69 2.60
CA ASP A 251 -12.43 -7.90 1.56
C ASP A 251 -11.46 -7.43 0.44
N GLY A 252 -10.19 -7.81 0.52
CA GLY A 252 -9.13 -7.46 -0.43
C GLY A 252 -8.52 -6.07 -0.20
N SER A 253 -8.92 -5.35 0.85
CA SER A 253 -8.32 -4.07 1.21
C SER A 253 -6.95 -4.22 1.89
N VAL A 254 -6.14 -3.16 1.89
CA VAL A 254 -4.80 -3.11 2.49
C VAL A 254 -4.85 -2.31 3.79
N ARG A 255 -4.54 -2.96 4.93
CA ARG A 255 -4.55 -2.37 6.27
C ARG A 255 -3.27 -1.59 6.54
N LEU A 256 -3.45 -0.34 6.95
CA LEU A 256 -2.40 0.61 7.26
C LEU A 256 -2.43 1.00 8.75
N LEU A 257 -1.26 1.20 9.35
CA LEU A 257 -1.06 1.78 10.68
C LEU A 257 -0.39 3.16 10.54
N TYR A 258 -0.96 4.17 11.19
CA TYR A 258 -0.47 5.55 11.12
C TYR A 258 0.97 5.69 11.65
N HIS A 259 1.78 6.49 10.94
CA HIS A 259 3.17 6.74 11.29
C HIS A 259 3.58 8.23 11.30
N GLY A 260 2.65 9.17 11.23
CA GLY A 260 3.00 10.60 11.28
C GLY A 260 3.34 11.18 9.92
N THR A 261 4.28 12.14 9.90
CA THR A 261 4.64 12.95 8.72
C THR A 261 6.00 12.62 8.11
N SER A 262 6.68 11.57 8.59
CA SER A 262 7.91 11.04 8.00
C SER A 262 8.14 9.58 8.39
N THR A 263 8.96 8.84 7.65
CA THR A 263 9.30 7.44 7.99
C THR A 263 10.17 7.32 9.25
N THR A 264 10.80 8.42 9.68
CA THR A 264 11.67 8.52 10.86
C THR A 264 10.97 9.13 12.08
N ALA A 265 9.66 9.40 12.01
CA ALA A 265 8.91 10.00 13.11
C ALA A 265 9.09 9.20 14.42
N THR A 266 9.18 9.93 15.54
CA THR A 266 9.26 9.36 16.90
C THR A 266 7.99 9.63 17.70
N ASP A 267 7.02 10.29 17.09
CA ASP A 267 5.72 10.71 17.61
C ASP A 267 4.62 10.22 16.67
N ALA A 268 4.72 8.95 16.24
CA ALA A 268 3.82 8.28 15.30
C ALA A 268 2.39 8.04 15.85
N TYR A 269 1.80 9.02 16.52
CA TYR A 269 0.46 9.04 17.11
C TYR A 269 -0.21 10.41 16.89
N ILE A 270 -1.54 10.46 16.90
CA ILE A 270 -2.31 11.68 16.58
C ILE A 270 -2.60 12.58 17.79
N GLY A 271 -2.06 12.20 18.94
CA GLY A 271 -2.32 12.78 20.26
C GLY A 271 -2.38 11.68 21.31
N THR A 272 -2.76 12.04 22.53
CA THR A 272 -2.98 11.11 23.64
C THR A 272 -4.42 11.15 24.10
N SER A 273 -4.95 10.03 24.58
CA SER A 273 -6.31 9.93 25.09
C SER A 273 -6.42 8.82 26.13
N GLN A 274 -7.43 8.92 26.99
CA GLN A 274 -7.94 7.76 27.71
C GLN A 274 -8.64 6.83 26.70
N PHE A 275 -8.59 5.52 26.93
CA PHE A 275 -9.40 4.63 26.08
C PHE A 275 -10.89 4.92 26.33
N ASN A 276 -11.28 4.98 27.61
CA ASN A 276 -12.60 5.44 28.03
C ASN A 276 -12.45 6.23 29.34
N SER A 277 -13.23 7.30 29.53
CA SER A 277 -13.13 8.16 30.71
C SER A 277 -13.67 7.50 31.98
N SER A 278 -14.51 6.47 31.85
CA SER A 278 -15.00 5.67 32.96
C SER A 278 -14.40 4.26 32.89
N TYR A 279 -14.00 3.70 34.03
CA TYR A 279 -13.27 2.43 34.09
C TYR A 279 -13.94 1.36 34.95
N ASN A 280 -14.91 1.71 35.79
CA ASN A 280 -15.49 0.84 36.81
C ASN A 280 -16.67 -0.02 36.32
N ASN A 281 -16.69 -0.37 35.03
CA ASN A 281 -17.69 -1.27 34.46
C ASN A 281 -17.09 -2.07 33.30
N ILE A 282 -17.44 -3.35 33.23
CA ILE A 282 -17.02 -4.26 32.16
C ILE A 282 -17.32 -3.75 30.75
N ALA A 283 -18.35 -2.90 30.57
CA ALA A 283 -18.70 -2.34 29.27
C ALA A 283 -17.58 -1.45 28.69
N TYR A 284 -16.74 -0.84 29.53
CA TYR A 284 -15.78 0.18 29.12
C TYR A 284 -14.53 -0.38 28.42
N VAL A 285 -14.35 -1.70 28.34
CA VAL A 285 -13.36 -2.31 27.42
C VAL A 285 -13.68 -2.07 25.95
N SER A 286 -14.91 -1.64 25.66
CA SER A 286 -15.43 -1.62 24.31
C SER A 286 -15.05 -0.34 23.57
N TYR A 287 -14.75 -0.47 22.28
CA TYR A 287 -14.54 0.68 21.40
C TYR A 287 -15.82 1.52 21.23
N MET A 288 -16.96 0.83 21.17
CA MET A 288 -18.30 1.40 21.35
C MET A 288 -19.13 0.42 22.18
N TYR A 289 -20.11 0.92 22.92
CA TYR A 289 -20.94 0.08 23.79
C TYR A 289 -22.41 0.52 23.80
N GLY A 290 -23.28 -0.40 24.18
CA GLY A 290 -24.68 -0.13 24.50
C GLY A 290 -24.85 0.17 25.98
N ASN A 291 -25.47 -0.75 26.71
CA ASN A 291 -25.77 -0.58 28.13
C ASN A 291 -24.66 -1.12 29.03
N LEU A 292 -24.63 -0.64 30.27
CA LEU A 292 -23.69 -1.09 31.30
C LEU A 292 -24.10 -2.44 31.92
N GLY A 293 -23.19 -3.01 32.70
CA GLY A 293 -23.47 -4.11 33.63
C GLY A 293 -23.15 -5.52 33.12
N SER A 294 -23.00 -5.72 31.82
CA SER A 294 -22.56 -7.01 31.26
C SER A 294 -21.94 -6.86 29.87
N VAL A 295 -21.15 -7.85 29.45
CA VAL A 295 -20.62 -7.91 28.08
C VAL A 295 -21.75 -7.95 27.05
N ALA A 296 -22.83 -8.70 27.30
CA ALA A 296 -23.97 -8.79 26.39
C ALA A 296 -24.65 -7.42 26.20
N ASN A 297 -24.84 -6.66 27.27
CA ASN A 297 -25.41 -5.33 27.24
C ASN A 297 -24.51 -4.35 26.47
N ALA A 298 -23.21 -4.39 26.76
CA ALA A 298 -22.21 -3.56 26.11
C ALA A 298 -22.14 -3.85 24.61
N ARG A 299 -22.24 -5.12 24.22
CA ARG A 299 -22.09 -5.59 22.84
C ARG A 299 -23.16 -5.07 21.87
N THR A 300 -24.28 -4.55 22.37
CA THR A 300 -25.33 -4.00 21.50
C THR A 300 -24.91 -2.74 20.72
N ASN A 301 -23.81 -2.06 21.10
CA ASN A 301 -23.21 -0.92 20.39
C ASN A 301 -24.22 0.16 19.94
N GLN A 302 -25.18 0.53 20.79
CA GLN A 302 -26.30 1.36 20.37
C GLN A 302 -25.88 2.80 20.04
N THR A 303 -25.28 3.53 20.99
CA THR A 303 -24.91 4.95 20.80
C THR A 303 -23.65 5.41 21.53
N ASN A 304 -23.13 4.67 22.51
CA ASN A 304 -22.01 5.18 23.31
C ASN A 304 -20.67 4.90 22.63
N SER A 305 -19.94 5.97 22.33
CA SER A 305 -18.57 5.91 21.81
C SER A 305 -17.57 5.98 22.97
N SER A 306 -16.45 5.27 22.84
CA SER A 306 -15.29 5.46 23.73
C SER A 306 -14.66 6.83 23.53
N THR A 307 -13.96 7.33 24.56
CA THR A 307 -13.25 8.63 24.52
C THR A 307 -12.18 8.65 23.43
N ILE A 308 -11.47 7.53 23.24
CA ILE A 308 -10.47 7.41 22.17
C ILE A 308 -11.08 7.48 20.77
N LYS A 309 -12.29 6.91 20.57
CA LYS A 309 -12.98 7.00 19.28
C LYS A 309 -13.25 8.45 18.89
N THR A 310 -13.71 9.28 19.83
CA THR A 310 -13.90 10.72 19.57
C THR A 310 -12.60 11.40 19.13
N THR A 311 -11.46 11.02 19.73
CA THR A 311 -10.14 11.55 19.33
C THR A 311 -9.80 11.17 17.88
N ILE A 312 -10.05 9.90 17.51
CA ILE A 312 -9.81 9.39 16.16
C ILE A 312 -10.74 10.05 15.13
N ASP A 313 -12.03 10.14 15.42
CA ASP A 313 -13.03 10.72 14.52
C ASP A 313 -12.72 12.20 14.22
N ASN A 314 -12.39 12.98 15.24
CA ASN A 314 -12.04 14.40 15.07
C ASN A 314 -10.79 14.58 14.19
N TRP A 315 -9.78 13.72 14.40
CA TRP A 315 -8.58 13.71 13.57
C TRP A 315 -8.92 13.29 12.13
N TYR A 316 -9.73 12.26 11.95
CA TYR A 316 -10.15 11.79 10.64
C TYR A 316 -10.82 12.90 9.83
N THR A 317 -11.80 13.59 10.42
CA THR A 317 -12.54 14.67 9.73
C THR A 317 -11.61 15.80 9.32
N SER A 318 -10.72 16.22 10.22
CA SER A 318 -9.83 17.37 9.98
C SER A 318 -8.70 17.09 8.98
N ASN A 319 -8.33 15.82 8.80
CA ASN A 319 -7.15 15.44 8.01
C ASN A 319 -7.52 14.66 6.73
N LEU A 320 -8.30 13.58 6.83
CA LEU A 320 -8.59 12.73 5.67
C LEU A 320 -9.85 13.20 4.94
N GLU A 321 -10.94 13.45 5.66
CA GLU A 321 -12.22 13.83 5.07
C GLU A 321 -12.16 15.21 4.43
N ALA A 322 -11.67 16.22 5.17
CA ALA A 322 -11.52 17.58 4.68
C ALA A 322 -10.60 17.71 3.45
N LYS A 323 -9.74 16.70 3.20
CA LYS A 323 -8.85 16.62 2.04
C LYS A 323 -9.35 15.65 0.96
N GLY A 324 -10.54 15.08 1.13
CA GLY A 324 -11.17 14.22 0.13
C GLY A 324 -10.60 12.80 0.02
N TYR A 325 -9.87 12.31 1.04
CA TYR A 325 -9.26 10.98 1.03
C TYR A 325 -10.21 9.84 1.44
N THR A 326 -11.40 10.15 1.98
CA THR A 326 -12.43 9.16 2.36
C THR A 326 -12.76 8.16 1.23
N LYS A 327 -12.75 8.62 -0.02
CA LYS A 327 -13.11 7.80 -1.19
C LYS A 327 -12.21 6.58 -1.42
N TYR A 328 -10.98 6.58 -0.90
CA TYR A 328 -10.03 5.47 -1.03
C TYR A 328 -10.19 4.40 0.06
N LEU A 329 -11.00 4.66 1.09
CA LEU A 329 -11.05 3.82 2.29
C LEU A 329 -12.13 2.74 2.20
N SER A 330 -11.79 1.52 2.63
CA SER A 330 -12.74 0.42 2.68
C SER A 330 -13.74 0.61 3.81
N THR A 331 -15.02 0.63 3.48
CA THR A 331 -16.12 0.67 4.46
C THR A 331 -16.45 -0.72 5.02
N THR A 332 -15.97 -1.78 4.37
CA THR A 332 -16.20 -3.19 4.70
C THR A 332 -15.04 -3.85 5.46
N ALA A 333 -13.91 -3.16 5.61
CA ALA A 333 -12.79 -3.69 6.39
C ALA A 333 -13.17 -3.76 7.88
N VAL A 334 -13.08 -4.95 8.47
CA VAL A 334 -13.49 -5.23 9.85
C VAL A 334 -12.43 -4.76 10.85
N TYR A 335 -12.86 -4.08 11.92
CA TYR A 335 -12.04 -3.76 13.09
C TYR A 335 -12.57 -4.57 14.28
N CYS A 336 -11.87 -5.64 14.66
CA CYS A 336 -12.38 -6.57 15.66
C CYS A 336 -12.07 -6.13 17.09
N ASN A 337 -13.10 -5.79 17.86
CA ASN A 337 -12.97 -5.49 19.30
C ASN A 337 -13.09 -6.75 20.17
N ASP A 338 -13.36 -7.93 19.59
CA ASP A 338 -13.42 -9.26 20.23
C ASP A 338 -13.67 -9.26 21.75
N ARG A 339 -14.95 -9.20 22.14
CA ARG A 339 -15.36 -9.26 23.54
C ARG A 339 -15.71 -10.68 23.96
N THR A 340 -15.17 -11.71 23.31
CA THR A 340 -15.24 -13.08 23.86
C THR A 340 -14.48 -13.12 25.18
N TYR A 341 -14.91 -13.96 26.13
CA TYR A 341 -14.31 -13.95 27.46
C TYR A 341 -14.47 -15.27 28.20
N THR A 342 -13.63 -15.45 29.21
CA THR A 342 -13.71 -16.49 30.23
C THR A 342 -13.69 -15.84 31.61
N VAL A 343 -14.50 -16.36 32.53
CA VAL A 343 -14.55 -15.88 33.92
C VAL A 343 -13.78 -16.83 34.83
N SER A 344 -12.96 -16.30 35.73
CA SER A 344 -12.27 -17.06 36.78
C SER A 344 -12.35 -16.29 38.10
N GLY A 345 -13.17 -16.76 39.04
CA GLY A 345 -13.47 -15.99 40.24
C GLY A 345 -14.12 -14.65 39.90
N ASN A 346 -13.53 -13.54 40.38
CA ASN A 346 -14.01 -12.18 40.10
C ASN A 346 -13.44 -11.60 38.80
N ASP A 347 -12.57 -12.35 38.12
CA ASP A 347 -11.84 -11.89 36.95
C ASP A 347 -12.55 -12.29 35.67
N THR A 348 -12.59 -11.37 34.72
CA THR A 348 -12.95 -11.64 33.33
C THR A 348 -11.74 -11.44 32.43
N TYR A 349 -11.33 -12.50 31.76
CA TYR A 349 -10.25 -12.50 30.78
C TYR A 349 -10.83 -12.51 29.37
N PHE A 350 -10.50 -11.52 28.55
CA PHE A 350 -11.02 -11.42 27.19
C PHE A 350 -10.23 -12.32 26.22
N GLY A 351 -10.83 -12.61 25.06
CA GLY A 351 -10.34 -13.61 24.10
C GLY A 351 -8.88 -13.39 23.71
N ALA A 352 -8.52 -12.15 23.38
CA ALA A 352 -7.14 -11.78 23.05
C ALA A 352 -6.17 -12.03 24.21
N TYR A 353 -6.56 -11.81 25.47
CA TYR A 353 -5.70 -12.12 26.61
C TYR A 353 -5.36 -13.60 26.67
N THR A 354 -6.36 -14.48 26.61
CA THR A 354 -6.15 -15.93 26.66
C THR A 354 -5.35 -16.42 25.45
N ARG A 355 -5.70 -15.96 24.24
CA ARG A 355 -5.03 -16.32 23.00
C ARG A 355 -3.56 -15.92 22.97
N LEU A 356 -3.22 -14.71 23.41
CA LEU A 356 -1.88 -14.14 23.23
C LEU A 356 -0.95 -14.35 24.42
N LYS A 357 -1.49 -14.43 25.65
CA LYS A 357 -0.69 -14.69 26.84
C LYS A 357 -0.38 -16.17 26.99
N THR A 358 -1.41 -17.01 27.00
CA THR A 358 -1.29 -18.44 27.33
C THR A 358 -1.08 -19.30 26.09
N ASN A 359 -1.96 -19.15 25.09
CA ASN A 359 -2.02 -20.12 23.99
C ASN A 359 -1.02 -19.81 22.86
N LYS A 360 -0.62 -18.55 22.70
CA LYS A 360 0.21 -18.06 21.59
C LYS A 360 -0.43 -18.36 20.23
N THR A 361 -1.73 -18.12 20.12
CA THR A 361 -2.53 -18.40 18.92
C THR A 361 -3.27 -17.14 18.47
N PRO A 362 -2.60 -16.15 17.87
CA PRO A 362 -3.29 -14.99 17.33
C PRO A 362 -4.22 -15.39 16.18
N THR A 363 -5.28 -14.60 15.96
CA THR A 363 -6.22 -14.79 14.86
C THR A 363 -6.66 -13.46 14.25
N TYR A 364 -6.91 -13.46 12.94
CA TYR A 364 -7.60 -12.36 12.26
C TYR A 364 -9.12 -12.52 12.29
N ASP A 365 -9.62 -13.72 12.58
CA ASP A 365 -11.05 -13.98 12.60
C ASP A 365 -11.73 -13.27 13.76
N CYS A 366 -12.84 -12.61 13.44
CA CYS A 366 -13.72 -11.98 14.41
C CYS A 366 -15.03 -12.77 14.48
N ALA A 367 -15.23 -13.56 15.53
CA ALA A 367 -16.32 -14.53 15.55
C ALA A 367 -17.71 -13.88 15.64
N THR A 368 -17.85 -12.80 16.41
CA THR A 368 -19.14 -12.20 16.74
C THR A 368 -19.41 -10.96 15.89
N THR A 369 -20.53 -10.92 15.16
CA THR A 369 -20.87 -9.82 14.24
C THR A 369 -20.90 -8.46 14.92
N GLU A 370 -21.41 -8.36 16.14
CA GLU A 370 -21.43 -7.11 16.89
C GLU A 370 -20.03 -6.59 17.24
N ASP A 371 -19.02 -7.47 17.30
CA ASP A 371 -17.63 -7.07 17.55
C ASP A 371 -16.87 -6.71 16.25
N LYS A 372 -17.47 -6.97 15.08
CA LYS A 372 -16.95 -6.59 13.77
C LYS A 372 -17.29 -5.13 13.47
N PHE A 373 -16.53 -4.18 13.99
CA PHE A 373 -16.76 -2.78 13.66
C PHE A 373 -16.45 -2.48 12.20
N THR A 374 -17.42 -1.93 11.49
CA THR A 374 -17.34 -1.53 10.07
C THR A 374 -18.18 -0.26 9.86
N ALA A 375 -17.92 0.46 8.77
CA ALA A 375 -18.76 1.60 8.37
C ALA A 375 -19.98 1.12 7.55
N ASP A 376 -19.82 0.03 6.82
CA ASP A 376 -20.90 -0.65 6.08
C ASP A 376 -21.42 -1.88 6.85
N SER A 377 -22.69 -2.26 6.67
CA SER A 377 -23.33 -3.36 7.41
C SER A 377 -23.26 -4.73 6.71
N SER A 378 -22.65 -4.85 5.52
CA SER A 378 -22.60 -6.11 4.76
C SER A 378 -21.64 -7.15 5.35
N THR A 379 -20.59 -6.69 6.04
CA THR A 379 -19.48 -7.52 6.54
C THR A 379 -19.29 -7.45 8.06
N GLY A 380 -19.97 -6.51 8.71
CA GLY A 380 -19.88 -6.25 10.14
C GLY A 380 -21.09 -5.51 10.69
N ASN A 381 -20.91 -4.79 11.79
CA ASN A 381 -22.01 -4.19 12.54
C ASN A 381 -22.49 -2.83 11.99
N GLY A 382 -21.77 -2.21 11.04
CA GLY A 382 -22.12 -0.92 10.44
C GLY A 382 -22.20 0.25 11.43
N LYS A 383 -21.51 0.16 12.58
CA LYS A 383 -21.58 1.15 13.66
C LYS A 383 -20.55 2.28 13.55
N LEU A 384 -19.54 2.14 12.71
CA LEU A 384 -18.55 3.19 12.53
C LEU A 384 -19.11 4.29 11.63
N THR A 385 -19.04 5.53 12.09
CA THR A 385 -19.28 6.71 11.24
C THR A 385 -18.21 6.84 10.16
N TYR A 386 -16.95 6.55 10.51
CA TYR A 386 -15.79 6.65 9.63
C TYR A 386 -15.04 5.31 9.57
N PRO A 387 -14.50 4.89 8.41
CA PRO A 387 -13.83 3.60 8.24
C PRO A 387 -12.41 3.55 8.84
N ILE A 388 -12.28 3.93 10.11
CA ILE A 388 -11.02 4.04 10.85
C ILE A 388 -11.22 3.61 12.31
N ALA A 389 -10.23 2.92 12.87
CA ALA A 389 -10.20 2.59 14.30
C ALA A 389 -8.75 2.38 14.75
N LEU A 390 -8.47 1.37 15.57
CA LEU A 390 -7.15 1.02 16.09
C LEU A 390 -6.71 -0.36 15.59
N MET A 391 -5.40 -0.61 15.66
CA MET A 391 -4.81 -1.94 15.50
C MET A 391 -5.18 -2.84 16.67
N THR A 392 -5.32 -4.14 16.42
CA THR A 392 -5.63 -5.18 17.40
C THR A 392 -4.36 -5.78 18.03
N ALA A 393 -4.51 -6.44 19.19
CA ALA A 393 -3.41 -7.16 19.83
C ALA A 393 -2.97 -8.41 19.04
N ASP A 394 -3.89 -9.07 18.35
CA ASP A 394 -3.59 -10.20 17.48
C ASP A 394 -2.72 -9.74 16.27
N GLU A 395 -3.04 -8.60 15.65
CA GLU A 395 -2.20 -7.99 14.61
C GLU A 395 -0.78 -7.67 15.10
N VAL A 396 -0.62 -7.23 16.36
CA VAL A 396 0.72 -7.00 16.96
C VAL A 396 1.50 -8.31 17.05
N SER A 397 0.84 -9.40 17.44
CA SER A 397 1.47 -10.71 17.53
C SER A 397 1.86 -11.25 16.15
N PHE A 398 1.01 -11.04 15.14
CA PHE A 398 1.35 -11.32 13.74
C PHE A 398 2.56 -10.53 13.25
N ALA A 399 2.63 -9.24 13.56
CA ALA A 399 3.76 -8.38 13.19
C ALA A 399 5.11 -8.81 13.83
N GLY A 400 5.07 -9.61 14.90
CA GLY A 400 6.28 -10.10 15.58
C GLY A 400 6.37 -9.73 17.06
N GLY A 401 5.36 -9.02 17.59
CA GLY A 401 5.23 -8.73 19.02
C GLY A 401 4.91 -9.97 19.86
N LEU A 402 5.18 -9.87 21.16
CA LEU A 402 4.90 -10.94 22.11
C LEU A 402 4.45 -10.35 23.44
N TYR A 403 3.39 -10.93 24.03
CA TYR A 403 2.88 -10.49 25.32
C TYR A 403 3.94 -10.58 26.43
N GLY A 404 4.17 -9.47 27.13
CA GLY A 404 5.10 -9.38 28.27
C GLY A 404 6.58 -9.45 27.89
N THR A 405 6.93 -9.31 26.60
CA THR A 405 8.31 -9.38 26.11
C THR A 405 8.61 -8.21 25.19
N ASN A 406 9.79 -7.59 25.36
CA ASN A 406 10.24 -6.52 24.46
C ASN A 406 10.39 -7.05 23.03
N ALA A 407 9.80 -6.34 22.08
CA ALA A 407 9.78 -6.68 20.68
C ALA A 407 9.99 -5.41 19.82
N PRO A 408 11.18 -4.77 19.90
CA PRO A 408 11.46 -3.51 19.22
C PRO A 408 11.28 -3.60 17.70
N THR A 409 11.69 -4.73 17.12
CA THR A 409 11.91 -4.89 15.69
C THR A 409 10.68 -4.60 14.82
N TRP A 410 9.48 -5.01 15.24
CA TRP A 410 8.29 -4.90 14.39
C TRP A 410 7.76 -3.46 14.28
N TYR A 411 8.02 -2.61 15.28
CA TYR A 411 7.41 -1.27 15.38
C TYR A 411 8.41 -0.12 15.32
N TYR A 412 9.71 -0.37 15.22
CA TYR A 412 10.70 0.70 15.04
C TYR A 412 10.53 1.42 13.71
N ASN A 413 10.95 2.68 13.70
CA ASN A 413 10.91 3.55 12.53
C ASN A 413 12.12 3.28 11.60
N SER A 414 12.19 3.96 10.46
CA SER A 414 13.26 3.74 9.48
C SER A 414 14.66 4.17 9.94
N ALA A 415 14.75 4.91 11.05
CA ALA A 415 16.01 5.29 11.71
C ALA A 415 16.41 4.31 12.84
N ASN A 416 15.78 3.13 12.92
CA ASN A 416 15.99 2.12 13.96
C ASN A 416 15.69 2.63 15.39
N GLY A 417 14.80 3.61 15.51
CA GLY A 417 14.33 4.16 16.79
C GLY A 417 12.87 3.82 17.08
N SER A 418 12.43 4.06 18.33
CA SER A 418 11.03 3.88 18.71
C SER A 418 10.13 4.87 17.97
N SER A 419 9.13 4.36 17.27
CA SER A 419 8.16 5.16 16.52
C SER A 419 7.29 6.04 17.39
N THR A 420 7.12 5.70 18.67
CA THR A 420 6.32 6.48 19.62
C THR A 420 7.15 7.08 20.75
N GLY A 421 8.48 7.05 20.62
CA GLY A 421 9.37 7.62 21.64
C GLY A 421 9.15 6.94 22.98
N LYS A 422 8.82 7.70 24.03
CA LYS A 422 8.50 7.14 25.37
C LYS A 422 7.02 6.78 25.54
N THR A 423 6.19 7.12 24.58
CA THR A 423 4.74 7.04 24.69
C THR A 423 4.25 5.61 24.44
N THR A 424 3.64 4.99 25.45
CA THR A 424 2.77 3.83 25.31
C THR A 424 1.55 4.21 24.46
N TRP A 425 0.98 3.28 23.70
CA TRP A 425 -0.18 3.56 22.84
C TRP A 425 -1.22 2.44 22.86
N TRP A 426 -2.48 2.83 22.65
CA TRP A 426 -3.65 1.96 22.79
C TRP A 426 -3.88 1.04 21.58
N LEU A 427 -4.36 -0.18 21.84
CA LEU A 427 -4.89 -1.10 20.85
C LEU A 427 -6.42 -1.23 20.98
N LEU A 428 -7.04 -1.83 19.97
CA LEU A 428 -8.48 -2.07 19.94
C LEU A 428 -8.93 -3.19 20.89
N SER A 429 -8.06 -4.14 21.20
CA SER A 429 -8.43 -5.40 21.85
C SER A 429 -8.61 -5.25 23.38
N PRO A 430 -9.75 -5.69 23.96
CA PRO A 430 -9.93 -5.86 25.39
C PRO A 430 -8.88 -6.79 25.98
N ASN A 431 -8.41 -6.49 27.19
CA ASN A 431 -7.44 -7.33 27.89
C ASN A 431 -8.11 -8.07 29.06
N TYR A 432 -8.60 -7.33 30.05
CA TYR A 432 -9.00 -7.90 31.33
C TYR A 432 -9.97 -6.98 32.08
N TRP A 433 -10.85 -7.55 32.90
CA TRP A 433 -11.70 -6.84 33.86
C TRP A 433 -11.63 -7.53 35.23
N GLY A 434 -11.17 -6.80 36.24
CA GLY A 434 -10.95 -7.34 37.60
C GLY A 434 -12.08 -7.03 38.59
N GLY A 435 -13.30 -6.79 38.12
CA GLY A 435 -14.44 -6.43 38.97
C GLY A 435 -14.47 -4.97 39.44
N SER A 436 -13.37 -4.22 39.31
CA SER A 436 -13.31 -2.78 39.64
C SER A 436 -12.53 -1.93 38.63
N TYR A 437 -11.56 -2.53 37.93
CA TYR A 437 -10.71 -1.86 36.95
C TYR A 437 -10.71 -2.59 35.62
N THR A 438 -10.74 -1.79 34.54
CA THR A 438 -10.87 -2.25 33.17
C THR A 438 -9.56 -2.04 32.44
N TYR A 439 -9.13 -3.05 31.68
CA TYR A 439 -7.87 -3.04 30.99
C TYR A 439 -8.06 -3.35 29.50
N VAL A 440 -7.40 -2.56 28.67
CA VAL A 440 -7.30 -2.76 27.22
C VAL A 440 -5.84 -2.95 26.86
N PHE A 441 -5.58 -3.67 25.76
CA PHE A 441 -4.22 -3.88 25.31
C PHE A 441 -3.56 -2.58 24.85
N SER A 442 -2.25 -2.53 25.03
CA SER A 442 -1.41 -1.42 24.61
C SER A 442 -0.01 -1.93 24.25
N VAL A 443 0.73 -1.13 23.51
CA VAL A 443 2.14 -1.38 23.21
C VAL A 443 2.98 -0.31 23.90
N TYR A 444 3.99 -0.75 24.63
CA TYR A 444 4.84 0.12 25.43
C TYR A 444 5.86 0.87 24.55
N GLY A 445 6.18 2.09 24.96
CA GLY A 445 7.20 2.93 24.33
C GLY A 445 8.63 2.42 24.58
N SER A 446 9.61 3.30 24.42
CA SER A 446 11.04 2.98 24.53
C SER A 446 11.53 2.45 25.88
N SER A 447 10.75 2.54 26.97
CA SER A 447 11.11 1.90 28.24
C SER A 447 11.07 0.37 28.15
N ASP A 448 10.07 -0.15 27.44
CA ASP A 448 9.78 -1.58 27.25
C ASP A 448 9.44 -1.78 25.78
N PRO A 449 10.42 -1.62 24.88
CA PRO A 449 10.17 -1.33 23.48
C PRO A 449 9.36 -2.43 22.81
N GLY A 450 8.15 -2.06 22.37
CA GLY A 450 7.27 -2.95 21.59
C GLY A 450 6.63 -4.04 22.42
N ASN A 451 6.77 -4.00 23.76
CA ASN A 451 6.15 -4.94 24.67
C ASN A 451 4.62 -4.82 24.57
N LEU A 452 3.96 -5.95 24.36
CA LEU A 452 2.51 -6.02 24.34
C LEU A 452 2.00 -6.34 25.75
N GLY A 453 1.15 -5.46 26.30
CA GLY A 453 0.58 -5.65 27.63
C GLY A 453 -0.83 -5.08 27.75
N GLY A 454 -1.38 -5.09 28.96
CA GLY A 454 -2.65 -4.43 29.29
C GLY A 454 -2.42 -3.27 30.25
N ASN A 455 -3.15 -2.17 30.06
CA ASN A 455 -3.13 -1.03 30.97
C ASN A 455 -4.54 -0.57 31.30
N ASP A 456 -4.69 0.15 32.42
CA ASP A 456 -5.97 0.68 32.86
C ASP A 456 -6.47 1.72 31.86
N ILE A 457 -7.69 1.55 31.37
CA ILE A 457 -8.28 2.41 30.34
C ILE A 457 -8.41 3.89 30.72
N HIS A 458 -8.33 4.22 32.01
CA HIS A 458 -8.32 5.59 32.51
C HIS A 458 -6.94 6.26 32.39
N ASP A 459 -5.88 5.53 32.09
CA ASP A 459 -4.58 6.11 31.77
C ASP A 459 -4.63 6.86 30.43
N THR A 460 -3.74 7.83 30.25
CA THR A 460 -3.65 8.62 29.01
C THR A 460 -2.44 8.16 28.19
N TYR A 461 -2.70 7.55 27.03
CA TYR A 461 -1.67 7.01 26.13
C TYR A 461 -1.88 7.46 24.69
N GLY A 462 -0.87 7.25 23.85
CA GLY A 462 -0.88 7.62 22.44
C GLY A 462 -2.01 6.93 21.66
N VAL A 463 -2.58 7.67 20.72
CA VAL A 463 -3.62 7.19 19.81
C VAL A 463 -2.99 6.96 18.43
N ARG A 464 -2.94 5.71 17.97
CA ARG A 464 -2.42 5.34 16.63
C ARG A 464 -3.52 4.76 15.75
N PRO A 465 -4.10 5.55 14.85
CA PRO A 465 -5.16 5.06 13.99
C PRO A 465 -4.69 3.99 13.02
N ALA A 466 -5.60 3.05 12.72
CA ALA A 466 -5.47 2.10 11.64
C ALA A 466 -6.63 2.29 10.65
N LEU A 467 -6.34 2.24 9.35
CA LEU A 467 -7.32 2.33 8.28
C LEU A 467 -7.07 1.28 7.19
N SER A 468 -8.01 1.10 6.25
CA SER A 468 -7.80 0.18 5.12
C SER A 468 -8.08 0.84 3.78
N LEU A 469 -7.16 0.71 2.82
CA LEU A 469 -7.34 1.16 1.43
C LEU A 469 -8.11 0.12 0.63
N LYS A 470 -9.14 0.52 -0.14
CA LYS A 470 -9.95 -0.39 -0.97
C LYS A 470 -9.09 -1.25 -1.90
N SER A 471 -9.57 -2.44 -2.23
CA SER A 471 -8.92 -3.37 -3.16
C SER A 471 -8.68 -2.79 -4.56
N CYS A 472 -9.52 -1.84 -4.98
CA CYS A 472 -9.44 -1.18 -6.28
C CYS A 472 -8.40 -0.04 -6.35
N VAL A 473 -7.86 0.41 -5.21
CA VAL A 473 -6.96 1.58 -5.17
C VAL A 473 -5.76 1.33 -6.06
N LYS A 474 -5.52 2.25 -6.99
CA LYS A 474 -4.47 2.14 -8.00
C LYS A 474 -3.11 2.53 -7.42
N TYR A 475 -2.11 1.71 -7.68
CA TYR A 475 -0.71 2.02 -7.38
C TYR A 475 -0.21 3.13 -8.32
N SER A 476 0.67 4.00 -7.84
CA SER A 476 1.33 5.04 -8.65
C SER A 476 2.84 4.82 -8.76
N SER A 477 3.56 4.84 -7.64
CA SER A 477 5.03 4.69 -7.59
C SER A 477 5.49 4.14 -6.24
N GLY A 478 6.80 3.88 -6.10
CA GLY A 478 7.43 3.43 -4.86
C GLY A 478 7.63 1.92 -4.77
N ASP A 479 8.66 1.50 -4.05
CA ASP A 479 8.96 0.09 -3.75
C ASP A 479 8.59 -0.29 -2.31
N GLY A 480 8.05 0.67 -1.55
CA GLY A 480 7.66 0.50 -0.16
C GLY A 480 8.81 0.69 0.82
N SER A 481 10.04 0.96 0.36
CA SER A 481 11.15 1.33 1.22
C SER A 481 10.90 2.67 1.91
N ALA A 482 11.68 2.96 2.96
CA ALA A 482 11.55 4.22 3.68
C ALA A 482 11.93 5.44 2.82
N SER A 483 12.81 5.25 1.84
CA SER A 483 13.25 6.27 0.88
C SER A 483 12.34 6.40 -0.32
N ASP A 484 11.58 5.36 -0.67
CA ASP A 484 10.62 5.38 -1.76
C ASP A 484 9.31 4.65 -1.37
N PRO A 485 8.52 5.21 -0.44
CA PRO A 485 7.26 4.59 0.01
C PRO A 485 6.28 4.40 -1.14
N TYR A 486 5.44 3.37 -1.04
CA TYR A 486 4.34 3.21 -1.98
C TYR A 486 3.44 4.44 -1.98
N THR A 487 3.12 4.92 -3.18
CA THR A 487 2.13 5.98 -3.41
C THR A 487 0.94 5.43 -4.20
N ILE A 488 -0.21 6.07 -4.02
CA ILE A 488 -1.42 5.74 -4.77
C ILE A 488 -1.66 6.75 -5.88
N LYS A 489 -2.32 6.32 -6.96
CA LYS A 489 -2.79 7.25 -7.98
C LYS A 489 -4.05 7.92 -7.46
N GLU A 490 -4.03 9.24 -7.40
CA GLU A 490 -5.24 9.98 -7.06
C GLU A 490 -6.24 9.94 -8.23
N THR A 491 -7.48 9.52 -7.94
CA THR A 491 -8.57 9.42 -8.92
C THR A 491 -9.83 10.06 -8.37
N THR A 492 -10.77 10.42 -9.24
CA THR A 492 -12.04 11.02 -8.82
C THR A 492 -12.87 10.05 -7.96
N SER A 493 -12.85 8.74 -8.27
CA SER A 493 -13.70 7.75 -7.61
C SER A 493 -13.08 7.07 -6.38
N GLY A 494 -11.75 7.16 -6.22
CA GLY A 494 -11.00 6.33 -5.25
C GLY A 494 -10.56 4.98 -5.82
N CYS A 495 -11.05 4.66 -7.02
CA CYS A 495 -10.58 3.66 -7.98
C CYS A 495 -10.36 4.38 -9.33
#